data_AF-A0AAW4IZL6-F1
#
_entry.id   AF-A0AAW4IZL6-F1
#
_cell.length_a   1.000
_cell.length_b   1.000
_cell.length_c   1.000
_cell.angle_alpha   90.00
_cell.angle_beta   90.00
_cell.angle_gamma   90.00
#
_symmetry.space_group_name_H-M   'P 1'
#
loop_
_entity.id
_entity.type
_entity.pdbx_description
1 polymer ?
#
loop_
_entity_poly.entity_id
_entity_poly.type
_entity_poly.pdbx_seq_one_letter_code
_entity_poly.pdbx_strand_id
1 'polypeptide(L)'
;MKHKDLKENDLVLFKTYSDILNRDCTEVGNVIYVREDNKTVAISWLDGYQSRSEDIKFNKVITKINKDEGEYGEIDGIRGRFIMLEE
;
A
#
# COMPACT_ATOMS: atom_id res chain seq x y z
N MET A 1 -10.31 7.34 -5.30
CA MET A 1 -10.36 7.57 -3.83
C MET A 1 -9.13 8.37 -3.44
N LYS A 2 -9.13 9.23 -2.41
CA LYS A 2 -7.89 9.96 -2.04
C LYS A 2 -7.11 9.21 -0.99
N HIS A 3 -5.78 9.40 -0.97
CA HIS A 3 -4.90 8.81 0.04
C HIS A 3 -5.31 9.15 1.47
N LYS A 4 -5.78 10.37 1.71
CA LYS A 4 -6.25 10.83 3.02
C LYS A 4 -7.51 10.12 3.52
N ASP A 5 -8.25 9.46 2.63
CA ASP A 5 -9.48 8.74 2.99
C ASP A 5 -9.19 7.30 3.44
N LEU A 6 -7.91 6.86 3.39
CA LEU A 6 -7.49 5.55 3.89
C LEU A 6 -7.67 5.45 5.40
N LYS A 7 -8.11 4.28 5.85
CA LYS A 7 -8.40 3.99 7.26
C LYS A 7 -7.44 2.94 7.82
N GLU A 8 -7.31 2.93 9.14
CA GLU A 8 -6.62 1.84 9.84
C GLU A 8 -7.16 0.47 9.39
N ASN A 9 -6.25 -0.47 9.15
CA ASN A 9 -6.50 -1.81 8.60
C ASN A 9 -6.99 -1.87 7.15
N ASP A 10 -7.02 -0.74 6.42
CA ASP A 10 -7.16 -0.82 4.96
C ASP A 10 -5.96 -1.55 4.37
N LEU A 11 -6.24 -2.56 3.55
CA LEU A 11 -5.21 -3.28 2.81
C LEU A 11 -4.81 -2.46 1.58
N VAL A 12 -3.53 -2.15 1.44
CA VAL A 12 -3.02 -1.32 0.35
C VAL A 12 -1.85 -1.98 -0.36
N LEU A 13 -1.73 -1.68 -1.64
CA LEU A 13 -0.59 -2.05 -2.47
C LEU A 13 0.30 -0.82 -2.63
N PHE A 14 1.59 -0.97 -2.38
CA PHE A 14 2.55 0.13 -2.36
C PHE A 14 3.92 -0.30 -2.87
N LYS A 15 4.76 0.66 -3.24
CA LYS A 15 6.14 0.41 -3.66
C LYS A 15 7.12 0.78 -2.56
N THR A 16 8.05 -0.11 -2.26
CA THR A 16 9.18 0.13 -1.37
C THR A 16 10.44 -0.54 -1.90
N TYR A 17 11.60 -0.11 -1.44
CA TYR A 17 12.86 -0.71 -1.82
C TYR A 17 13.07 -2.00 -1.03
N SER A 18 13.33 -3.12 -1.74
CA SER A 18 13.69 -4.39 -1.10
C SER A 18 15.21 -4.52 -1.07
N ASP A 19 15.80 -4.55 0.12
CA ASP A 19 17.24 -4.80 0.30
C ASP A 19 17.65 -6.21 -0.17
N ILE A 20 16.72 -7.18 -0.09
CA ILE A 20 16.94 -8.57 -0.49
C ILE A 20 17.07 -8.69 -2.01
N LEU A 21 16.19 -7.99 -2.74
CA LEU A 21 16.14 -8.03 -4.21
C LEU A 21 16.92 -6.88 -4.87
N ASN A 22 17.43 -5.94 -4.07
CA ASN A 22 18.17 -4.76 -4.49
C ASN A 22 17.44 -3.92 -5.56
N ARG A 23 16.11 -3.77 -5.43
CA ARG A 23 15.24 -3.03 -6.35
C ARG A 23 13.94 -2.59 -5.67
N ASP A 24 13.27 -1.60 -6.24
CA ASP A 24 11.88 -1.27 -5.87
C ASP A 24 10.97 -2.46 -6.19
N CYS A 25 10.18 -2.86 -5.19
CA CYS A 25 9.24 -3.96 -5.24
C CYS A 25 7.86 -3.47 -4.80
N THR A 26 6.85 -4.15 -5.31
CA THR A 26 5.45 -3.91 -4.93
C THR A 26 5.10 -4.86 -3.80
N GLU A 27 4.60 -4.30 -2.71
CA GLU A 27 4.24 -5.01 -1.48
C GLU A 27 2.78 -4.76 -1.11
N VAL A 28 2.24 -5.63 -0.26
CA VAL A 28 0.88 -5.49 0.30
C VAL A 28 0.96 -5.39 1.81
N GLY A 29 0.28 -4.39 2.37
CA GLY A 29 0.33 -4.11 3.80
C GLY A 29 -0.94 -3.45 4.31
N ASN A 30 -1.07 -3.40 5.63
CA ASN A 30 -2.19 -2.76 6.31
C ASN A 30 -1.80 -1.34 6.71
N VAL A 31 -2.71 -0.40 6.45
CA VAL A 31 -2.59 0.97 6.94
C VAL A 31 -2.68 0.99 8.46
N ILE A 32 -1.77 1.72 9.11
CA ILE A 32 -1.81 2.01 10.55
C ILE A 32 -2.47 3.37 10.76
N TYR A 33 -1.97 4.42 10.07
CA TYR A 33 -2.57 5.76 10.07
C TYR A 33 -2.09 6.57 8.86
N VAL A 34 -2.78 7.67 8.57
CA VAL A 34 -2.41 8.62 7.52
C VAL A 34 -1.91 9.93 8.15
N ARG A 35 -0.81 10.48 7.62
CA ARG A 35 -0.29 11.81 7.98
C ARG A 35 -0.42 12.74 6.78
N GLU A 36 -1.48 13.55 6.77
CA GLU A 36 -1.77 14.48 5.69
C GLU A 36 -0.67 15.54 5.51
N ASP A 37 -0.15 16.10 6.61
CA ASP A 37 0.87 17.18 6.59
C ASP A 37 2.13 16.77 5.82
N ASN A 38 2.54 15.51 5.96
CA ASN A 38 3.76 14.97 5.34
C ASN A 38 3.49 14.16 4.07
N LYS A 39 2.21 14.04 3.67
CA LYS A 39 1.73 13.18 2.58
C LYS A 39 2.30 11.76 2.67
N THR A 40 2.18 11.14 3.85
CA THR A 40 2.60 9.76 4.11
C THR A 40 1.50 8.91 4.73
N VAL A 41 1.56 7.61 4.46
CA VAL A 41 0.72 6.58 5.10
C VAL A 41 1.67 5.64 5.84
N ALA A 42 1.46 5.46 7.15
CA ALA A 42 2.18 4.44 7.89
C ALA A 42 1.58 3.08 7.56
N ILE A 43 2.38 2.16 7.05
CA ILE A 43 1.94 0.84 6.58
C ILE A 43 2.74 -0.25 7.31
N SER A 44 2.07 -1.31 7.74
CA SER A 44 2.68 -2.54 8.28
C SER A 44 2.56 -3.69 7.29
N TRP A 45 3.66 -4.40 7.04
CA TRP A 45 3.68 -5.57 6.15
C TRP A 45 4.70 -6.61 6.62
N LEU A 46 4.69 -7.77 5.96
CA LEU A 46 5.70 -8.81 6.14
C LEU A 46 6.73 -8.70 5.01
N ASP A 47 7.97 -8.37 5.35
CA ASP A 47 9.11 -8.49 4.44
C ASP A 47 9.80 -9.83 4.74
N GLY A 48 9.48 -10.84 3.92
CA GLY A 48 9.81 -12.23 4.22
C GLY A 48 9.14 -12.71 5.51
N TYR A 49 9.93 -13.02 6.54
CA TYR A 49 9.44 -13.47 7.85
C TYR A 49 9.49 -12.37 8.94
N GLN A 50 9.83 -11.14 8.56
CA GLN A 50 9.95 -10.03 9.50
C GLN A 50 8.79 -9.05 9.32
N SER A 51 8.17 -8.67 10.43
CA SER A 51 7.22 -7.55 10.42
C SER A 51 7.99 -6.25 10.27
N ARG A 52 7.60 -5.45 9.27
CA ARG A 52 8.11 -4.09 9.06
C ARG A 52 6.98 -3.09 9.19
N SER A 53 7.32 -1.85 9.52
CA SER A 53 6.39 -0.73 9.49
C SER A 53 7.13 0.54 9.14
N GLU A 54 6.61 1.31 8.19
CA GLU A 54 7.27 2.51 7.66
C GLU A 54 6.25 3.54 7.17
N ASP A 55 6.64 4.82 7.20
CA ASP A 55 5.90 5.93 6.58
C ASP A 55 6.16 5.96 5.07
N ILE A 56 5.21 5.49 4.28
CA ILE A 56 5.29 5.45 2.81
C ILE A 56 4.65 6.71 2.21
N LYS A 57 5.33 7.36 1.26
CA LYS A 57 4.82 8.55 0.56
C LYS A 57 3.57 8.23 -0.26
N PHE A 58 2.62 9.16 -0.33
CA PHE A 58 1.37 8.98 -1.10
C PHE A 58 1.63 8.50 -2.53
N ASN A 59 2.56 9.11 -3.26
CA ASN A 59 2.89 8.71 -4.63
C ASN A 59 3.48 7.28 -4.78
N LYS A 60 3.83 6.62 -3.67
CA LYS A 60 4.26 5.22 -3.63
C LYS A 60 3.14 4.27 -3.19
N VAL A 61 2.02 4.76 -2.66
CA VAL A 61 0.83 3.95 -2.35
C VAL A 61 -0.07 3.97 -3.57
N ILE A 62 -0.29 2.81 -4.19
CA ILE A 62 -0.85 2.75 -5.55
C ILE A 62 -2.37 2.59 -5.49
N THR A 63 -2.85 1.69 -4.64
CA THR A 63 -4.25 1.30 -4.63
C THR A 63 -4.65 0.69 -3.29
N LYS A 64 -5.93 0.83 -2.95
CA LYS A 64 -6.56 0.05 -1.88
C LYS A 64 -7.07 -1.26 -2.45
N ILE A 65 -6.78 -2.36 -1.76
CA ILE A 65 -7.31 -3.69 -2.06
C ILE A 65 -8.58 -3.89 -1.23
N ASN A 66 -9.69 -4.18 -1.90
CA ASN A 66 -10.97 -4.50 -1.27
C ASN A 66 -11.50 -5.80 -1.87
N LYS A 67 -12.21 -6.65 -1.10
CA LYS A 67 -12.75 -7.91 -1.62
C LYS A 67 -14.10 -7.73 -2.32
N ASP A 68 -14.83 -6.70 -1.94
CA ASP A 68 -16.22 -6.49 -2.33
C ASP A 68 -16.36 -5.37 -3.37
N GLU A 69 -15.48 -4.36 -3.31
CA GLU A 69 -15.53 -3.16 -4.14
C GLU A 69 -14.27 -3.00 -5.00
N GLY A 70 -14.37 -2.21 -6.07
CA GLY A 70 -13.27 -1.93 -6.99
C GLY A 70 -13.24 -2.81 -8.24
N GLU A 71 -12.30 -2.50 -9.13
CA GLU A 71 -12.12 -3.19 -10.40
C GLU A 71 -11.21 -4.40 -10.21
N TYR A 72 -11.65 -5.56 -10.70
CA TYR A 72 -10.83 -6.77 -10.64
C TYR A 72 -9.70 -6.69 -11.66
N GLY A 73 -8.47 -6.98 -11.23
CA GLY A 73 -7.31 -6.95 -12.10
C GLY A 73 -6.09 -7.64 -11.51
N GLU A 74 -4.94 -7.37 -12.11
CA GLU A 74 -3.62 -7.82 -11.64
C GLU A 74 -2.64 -6.64 -11.71
N ILE A 75 -1.92 -6.38 -10.62
CA ILE A 75 -0.87 -5.36 -10.54
C ILE A 75 0.39 -6.03 -9.98
N ASP A 76 1.47 -6.04 -10.75
CA ASP A 76 2.76 -6.63 -10.37
C ASP A 76 2.66 -8.06 -9.81
N GLY A 77 1.78 -8.89 -10.39
CA GLY A 77 1.55 -10.28 -9.98
C GLY A 77 0.56 -10.46 -8.82
N ILE A 78 0.05 -9.37 -8.24
CA ILE A 78 -0.97 -9.40 -7.18
C ILE A 78 -2.35 -9.29 -7.84
N ARG A 79 -3.22 -10.26 -7.59
CA ARG A 79 -4.60 -10.29 -8.08
C ARG A 79 -5.58 -9.87 -6.99
N GLY A 80 -6.57 -9.06 -7.35
CA GLY A 80 -7.58 -8.59 -6.41
C GLY A 80 -8.54 -7.59 -7.06
N ARG A 81 -9.44 -7.02 -6.25
CA ARG A 81 -10.15 -5.81 -6.66
C ARG A 81 -9.45 -4.60 -6.09
N PHE A 82 -9.24 -3.62 -6.97
CA PHE A 82 -8.42 -2.46 -6.72
C PHE A 82 -9.27 -1.20 -6.79
N ILE A 83 -9.07 -0.32 -5.81
CA ILE A 83 -9.63 1.04 -5.78
C ILE A 83 -8.45 1.99 -5.91
N MET A 84 -8.28 2.55 -7.11
CA MET A 84 -7.17 3.44 -7.43
C MET A 84 -7.17 4.68 -6.53
N LEU A 85 -5.99 5.01 -6.03
CA LEU A 85 -5.77 6.18 -5.20
C LEU A 85 -5.33 7.35 -6.08
N GLU A 86 -5.97 8.50 -5.86
CA GLU A 86 -5.63 9.77 -6.46
C GLU A 86 -4.82 10.60 -5.46
N GLU A 87 -3.95 11.47 -5.96
CA GLU A 87 -3.15 12.39 -5.14
C GLU A 87 -3.99 13.32 -4.25
#